data_AF-A0A9E6W1V8-F1
#
_entry.id   AF-A0A9E6W1V8-F1
#
_cell.length_a   1.000
_cell.length_b   1.000
_cell.length_c   1.000
_cell.angle_alpha   90.00
_cell.angle_beta   90.00
_cell.angle_gamma   90.00
#
_symmetry.space_group_name_H-M   'P 1'
#
loop_
_entity.id
_entity.type
_entity.pdbx_description
1 polymer ?
#
loop_
_entity_poly.entity_id
_entity_poly.type
_entity_poly.pdbx_seq_one_letter_code
_entity_poly.pdbx_strand_id
1 'polypeptide(L)'
;MPFRFYYKTPKYKASQLTWQMEPELPGLVWADSDARVKEELIPDLLSLIEQLLQGELSRENSFNFYLNGTNGYIYVGAYDLVIGEMVGSNGFKLYITPLWKENPNAYDLDEEVYSSLKTALKTELGQRLKTGRTVYFQTDVEEAKKI
;
A
#
# COMPACT_ATOMS: atom_id res chain seq x y z
N MET A 1 -24.14 32.46 -7.79
CA MET A 1 -22.81 32.43 -7.15
C MET A 1 -22.24 31.02 -7.30
N PRO A 2 -21.11 30.80 -7.98
CA PRO A 2 -20.51 29.47 -8.04
C PRO A 2 -19.63 29.23 -6.79
N PHE A 3 -19.89 28.14 -6.08
CA PHE A 3 -19.05 27.66 -4.99
C PHE A 3 -17.70 27.18 -5.56
N ARG A 4 -16.60 27.83 -5.20
CA ARG A 4 -15.25 27.30 -5.42
C ARG A 4 -14.91 26.34 -4.28
N PHE A 5 -14.91 25.05 -4.57
CA PHE A 5 -14.31 24.05 -3.69
C PHE A 5 -12.79 24.14 -3.83
N TYR A 6 -12.13 24.73 -2.84
CA TYR A 6 -10.67 24.62 -2.71
C TYR A 6 -10.35 23.26 -2.10
N TYR A 7 -10.19 22.24 -2.93
CA TYR A 7 -9.49 21.03 -2.49
C TYR A 7 -8.01 21.39 -2.36
N LYS A 8 -7.57 21.72 -1.15
CA LYS A 8 -6.14 21.63 -0.81
C LYS A 8 -5.77 20.16 -0.86
N THR A 9 -5.33 19.66 -2.01
CA THR A 9 -4.60 18.40 -2.05
C THR A 9 -3.37 18.56 -1.16
N PRO A 10 -3.18 17.71 -0.14
CA PRO A 10 -1.96 17.75 0.64
C PRO A 10 -0.79 17.52 -0.32
N LYS A 11 0.17 18.45 -0.33
CA LYS A 11 1.42 18.30 -1.09
C LYS A 11 2.30 17.32 -0.32
N TYR A 12 2.08 16.02 -0.49
CA TYR A 12 3.01 15.02 0.00
C TYR A 12 4.33 15.19 -0.75
N LYS A 13 5.45 15.24 -0.02
CA LYS A 13 6.78 15.25 -0.62
C LYS A 13 6.97 13.91 -1.36
N ALA A 14 7.48 13.92 -2.59
CA ALA A 14 7.72 12.68 -3.33
C ALA A 14 8.65 11.76 -2.53
N SER A 15 8.29 10.48 -2.44
CA SER A 15 9.11 9.48 -1.75
C SER A 15 10.38 9.16 -2.55
N GLN A 16 11.46 8.81 -1.85
CA GLN A 16 12.75 8.40 -2.42
C GLN A 16 13.05 6.91 -2.16
N LEU A 17 12.01 6.06 -2.09
CA LEU A 17 12.20 4.61 -1.93
C LEU A 17 13.15 4.06 -2.99
N THR A 18 14.11 3.26 -2.55
CA THR A 18 14.97 2.47 -3.43
C THR A 18 14.42 1.06 -3.50
N TRP A 19 13.76 0.73 -4.61
CA TRP A 19 13.18 -0.59 -4.85
C TRP A 19 14.26 -1.59 -5.29
N GLN A 20 14.28 -2.76 -4.65
CA GLN A 20 15.26 -3.82 -4.84
C GLN A 20 14.56 -5.15 -5.14
N MET A 21 15.16 -5.99 -5.98
CA MET A 21 14.65 -7.34 -6.20
C MET A 21 15.05 -8.24 -5.02
N GLU A 22 14.14 -9.10 -4.58
CA GLU A 22 14.44 -10.17 -3.63
C GLU A 22 15.27 -11.26 -4.34
N PRO A 23 16.51 -11.53 -3.91
CA PRO A 23 17.38 -12.49 -4.59
C PRO A 23 16.80 -13.91 -4.65
N GLU A 24 16.10 -14.31 -3.59
CA GLU A 24 15.54 -15.66 -3.45
C GLU A 24 14.14 -15.79 -4.10
N LEU A 25 13.49 -14.67 -4.43
CA LEU A 25 12.16 -14.62 -5.04
C LEU A 25 12.15 -13.53 -6.13
N PRO A 26 12.60 -13.83 -7.36
CA PRO A 26 12.79 -12.81 -8.40
C PRO A 26 11.53 -12.02 -8.80
N GLY A 27 10.34 -12.55 -8.51
CA GLY A 27 9.07 -11.83 -8.71
C GLY A 27 8.72 -10.82 -7.60
N LEU A 28 9.43 -10.88 -6.47
CA LEU A 28 9.22 -10.00 -5.34
C LEU A 28 10.19 -8.82 -5.39
N VAL A 29 9.65 -7.61 -5.37
CA VAL A 29 10.42 -6.37 -5.23
C VAL A 29 10.12 -5.76 -3.87
N TRP A 30 11.11 -5.17 -3.21
CA TRP A 30 10.94 -4.61 -1.89
C TRP A 30 11.62 -3.26 -1.72
N ALA A 31 11.18 -2.50 -0.72
CA ALA A 31 11.80 -1.24 -0.31
C ALA A 31 11.62 -1.01 1.20
N ASP A 32 12.53 -0.23 1.78
CA ASP A 32 12.44 0.25 3.16
C ASP A 32 11.81 1.65 3.20
N SER A 33 10.75 1.81 3.98
CA SER A 33 10.16 3.09 4.33
C SER A 33 10.87 3.69 5.55
N ASP A 34 11.19 4.98 5.47
CA ASP A 34 11.70 5.76 6.59
C ASP A 34 10.58 6.39 7.44
N ALA A 35 9.30 6.16 7.08
CA ALA A 35 8.16 6.76 7.73
C ALA A 35 8.09 6.35 9.21
N ARG A 36 7.92 7.33 10.10
CA ARG A 36 7.74 7.14 11.54
C ARG A 36 6.34 7.48 12.02
N VAL A 37 5.58 8.20 11.19
CA VAL A 37 4.17 8.53 11.44
C VAL A 37 3.35 8.29 10.17
N LYS A 38 2.05 8.11 10.33
CA LYS A 38 1.13 7.80 9.23
C LYS A 38 1.18 8.79 8.06
N GLU A 39 1.38 10.09 8.31
CA GLU A 39 1.45 11.11 7.25
C GLU A 39 2.69 10.93 6.35
N GLU A 40 3.79 10.42 6.92
CA GLU A 40 5.03 10.12 6.20
C GLU A 40 4.90 8.84 5.37
N LEU A 41 4.04 7.90 5.77
CA LEU A 41 3.79 6.67 5.03
C LEU A 41 3.02 6.91 3.71
N ILE A 42 2.22 7.98 3.64
CA ILE A 42 1.38 8.27 2.45
C ILE A 42 2.21 8.40 1.15
N PRO A 43 3.28 9.20 1.07
CA PRO A 43 4.10 9.26 -0.14
C PRO A 43 4.76 7.92 -0.51
N ASP A 44 5.10 7.07 0.46
CA ASP A 44 5.67 5.74 0.22
C ASP A 44 4.63 4.79 -0.39
N LEU A 45 3.40 4.83 0.13
CA LEU A 45 2.26 4.12 -0.45
C LEU A 45 1.94 4.61 -1.86
N LEU A 46 2.11 5.91 -2.16
CA LEU A 46 1.98 6.42 -3.52
C LEU A 46 3.07 5.89 -4.45
N SER A 47 4.32 5.80 -3.97
CA SER A 47 5.40 5.16 -4.75
C SER A 47 5.11 3.69 -5.03
N LEU A 48 4.60 2.96 -4.04
CA LEU A 48 4.14 1.58 -4.21
C LEU A 48 3.00 1.46 -5.23
N ILE A 49 2.01 2.34 -5.19
CA ILE A 49 0.92 2.37 -6.18
C ILE A 49 1.47 2.67 -7.59
N GLU A 50 2.46 3.54 -7.71
CA GLU A 50 3.12 3.81 -8.97
C GLU A 50 3.80 2.55 -9.53
N GLN A 51 4.51 1.79 -8.68
CA GLN A 51 5.10 0.51 -9.06
C GLN A 51 4.04 -0.49 -9.54
N LEU A 52 2.89 -0.60 -8.87
CA LEU A 52 1.78 -1.47 -9.31
C LEU A 52 1.26 -1.09 -10.69
N LEU A 53 1.15 0.22 -10.96
CA LEU A 53 0.63 0.73 -12.23
C LEU A 53 1.62 0.63 -13.40
N GLN A 54 2.92 0.61 -13.13
CA GLN A 54 3.97 0.56 -14.15
C GLN A 54 4.56 -0.85 -14.34
N GLY A 55 4.47 -1.70 -13.32
CA GLY A 55 5.09 -3.03 -13.28
C GLY A 55 4.26 -4.15 -13.90
N GLU A 56 4.72 -5.38 -13.67
CA GLU A 56 4.11 -6.61 -14.20
C GLU A 56 2.67 -6.82 -13.71
N LEU A 57 2.35 -6.33 -12.51
CA LEU A 57 1.01 -6.43 -11.94
C LEU A 57 0.00 -5.39 -12.49
N SER A 58 0.41 -4.51 -13.43
CA SER A 58 -0.46 -3.46 -13.98
C SER A 58 -1.70 -3.98 -14.71
N ARG A 59 -1.68 -5.26 -15.12
CA ARG A 59 -2.78 -5.94 -15.81
C ARG A 59 -3.77 -6.62 -14.87
N GLU A 60 -3.44 -6.69 -13.58
CA GLU A 60 -4.27 -7.35 -12.59
C GLU A 60 -5.51 -6.52 -12.29
N ASN A 61 -6.62 -7.21 -12.03
CA ASN A 61 -7.93 -6.59 -11.77
C ASN A 61 -8.23 -6.47 -10.28
N SER A 62 -7.40 -7.08 -9.43
CA SER A 62 -7.62 -7.16 -8.00
C SER A 62 -6.27 -7.19 -7.28
N PHE A 63 -6.10 -6.27 -6.33
CA PHE A 63 -4.91 -6.19 -5.47
C PHE A 63 -5.31 -6.31 -4.02
N ASN A 64 -4.47 -6.94 -3.22
CA ASN A 64 -4.60 -6.89 -1.77
C ASN A 64 -3.37 -6.24 -1.16
N PHE A 65 -3.59 -5.34 -0.21
CA PHE A 65 -2.57 -4.74 0.64
C PHE A 65 -2.63 -5.47 1.98
N TYR A 66 -1.77 -6.47 2.12
CA TYR A 66 -1.68 -7.28 3.33
C TYR A 66 -0.64 -6.67 4.27
N LEU A 67 -1.09 -6.19 5.42
CA LEU A 67 -0.23 -5.74 6.50
C LEU A 67 0.14 -6.92 7.40
N ASN A 68 1.43 -7.23 7.45
CA ASN A 68 1.97 -8.10 8.47
C ASN A 68 2.45 -7.24 9.64
N GLY A 69 1.56 -6.99 10.60
CA GLY A 69 1.84 -6.19 11.79
C GLY A 69 2.86 -6.86 12.72
N THR A 70 3.03 -8.17 12.62
CA THR A 70 4.02 -8.92 13.40
C THR A 70 5.46 -8.62 12.96
N ASN A 71 5.70 -8.51 11.65
CA ASN A 71 7.02 -8.33 11.05
C ASN A 71 7.24 -6.93 10.45
N GLY A 72 6.25 -6.04 10.55
CA GLY A 72 6.38 -4.63 10.18
C GLY A 72 6.55 -4.40 8.69
N TYR A 73 5.74 -5.05 7.84
CA TYR A 73 5.73 -4.79 6.39
C TYR A 73 4.32 -4.85 5.79
N ILE A 74 4.17 -4.18 4.64
CA ILE A 74 2.99 -4.27 3.78
C ILE A 74 3.39 -5.07 2.54
N TYR A 75 2.71 -6.17 2.27
CA TYR A 75 2.84 -6.93 1.04
C TYR A 75 1.67 -6.61 0.11
N VAL A 76 1.97 -6.40 -1.17
CA VAL A 76 0.97 -6.13 -2.19
C VAL A 76 1.18 -7.04 -3.38
N GLY A 77 0.12 -7.72 -3.78
CA GLY A 77 0.11 -8.63 -4.92
C GLY A 77 -1.27 -8.74 -5.55
N ALA A 78 -1.34 -9.51 -6.63
CA ALA A 78 -2.62 -9.89 -7.23
C ALA A 78 -3.42 -10.74 -6.24
N TYR A 79 -4.75 -10.56 -6.21
CA TYR A 79 -5.59 -11.20 -5.21
C TYR A 79 -6.83 -11.86 -5.82
N ASP A 80 -7.03 -13.14 -5.53
CA ASP A 80 -8.22 -13.89 -5.93
C ASP A 80 -9.19 -14.01 -4.75
N LEU A 81 -10.34 -13.35 -4.87
CA LEU A 81 -11.38 -13.35 -3.83
C LEU A 81 -12.06 -14.72 -3.66
N VAL A 82 -12.11 -15.55 -4.71
CA VAL A 82 -12.82 -16.84 -4.66
C VAL A 82 -12.12 -17.79 -3.70
N ILE A 83 -10.78 -17.76 -3.69
CA ILE A 83 -9.95 -18.59 -2.81
C ILE A 83 -9.42 -17.83 -1.60
N GLY A 84 -9.50 -16.49 -1.60
CA GLY A 84 -9.10 -15.65 -0.47
C GLY A 84 -7.59 -15.51 -0.32
N GLU A 85 -6.83 -15.62 -1.42
CA GLU A 85 -5.37 -15.70 -1.38
C GLU A 85 -4.70 -14.77 -2.41
N MET A 86 -3.45 -14.40 -2.12
CA MET A 86 -2.57 -13.76 -3.09
C MET A 86 -2.21 -14.78 -4.17
N VAL A 87 -2.29 -14.38 -5.43
CA VAL A 87 -2.01 -15.25 -6.58
C VAL A 87 -0.80 -14.78 -7.36
N GLY A 88 -0.03 -15.73 -7.87
CA GLY A 88 1.23 -15.47 -8.57
C GLY A 88 2.43 -15.27 -7.64
N SER A 89 3.62 -15.25 -8.24
CA SER A 89 4.89 -15.06 -7.55
C SER A 89 5.35 -13.60 -7.49
N ASN A 90 4.57 -12.70 -8.10
CA ASN A 90 4.93 -11.31 -8.28
C ASN A 90 4.28 -10.43 -7.22
N GLY A 91 5.05 -9.51 -6.65
CA GLY A 91 4.56 -8.67 -5.59
C GLY A 91 5.54 -7.60 -5.16
N PHE A 92 5.05 -6.71 -4.32
CA PHE A 92 5.84 -5.65 -3.71
C PHE A 92 5.78 -5.78 -2.19
N LYS A 93 6.92 -5.63 -1.53
CA LYS A 93 7.00 -5.59 -0.06
C LYS A 93 7.55 -4.24 0.38
N LEU A 94 6.79 -3.51 1.18
CA LEU A 94 7.23 -2.26 1.79
C LEU A 94 7.46 -2.50 3.28
N TYR A 95 8.72 -2.51 3.70
CA TYR A 95 9.05 -2.57 5.13
C TYR A 95 8.76 -1.21 5.77
N ILE A 96 8.00 -1.20 6.85
CA ILE A 96 7.60 -0.01 7.60
C ILE A 96 8.19 -0.06 9.02
N THR A 97 9.39 -0.61 9.14
CA THR A 97 10.03 -0.90 10.43
C THR A 97 10.12 0.31 11.37
N PRO A 98 10.43 1.55 10.92
CA PRO A 98 10.43 2.70 11.81
C PRO A 98 9.02 2.97 12.37
N LEU A 99 8.00 3.06 11.53
CA LEU A 99 6.59 3.23 11.94
C LEU A 99 6.12 2.12 12.91
N TRP A 100 6.48 0.87 12.62
CA TRP A 100 6.17 -0.28 13.47
C TRP A 100 6.83 -0.17 14.86
N LYS A 101 8.06 0.34 14.94
CA LYS A 101 8.76 0.54 16.23
C LYS A 101 8.15 1.66 17.08
N GLU A 102 7.62 2.70 16.46
CA GLU A 102 6.95 3.80 17.16
C GLU A 102 5.54 3.38 17.66
N ASN A 103 4.98 2.31 17.08
CA ASN A 103 3.65 1.77 17.41
C ASN A 103 3.74 0.35 18.02
N PRO A 104 4.04 0.22 19.33
CA PRO A 104 4.19 -1.09 19.98
C PRO A 104 2.86 -1.88 20.09
N ASN A 105 1.71 -1.25 19.82
CA ASN A 105 0.41 -1.89 19.75
C ASN A 105 0.03 -2.16 18.29
N ALA A 106 -0.17 -3.43 17.95
CA ALA A 106 -0.51 -3.85 16.59
C ALA A 106 -1.82 -3.23 16.07
N TYR A 107 -2.82 -3.02 16.95
CA TYR A 107 -4.09 -2.41 16.54
C TYR A 107 -3.92 -0.95 16.07
N ASP A 108 -3.07 -0.20 16.76
CA ASP A 108 -2.82 1.20 16.42
C ASP A 108 -2.09 1.28 15.06
N LEU A 109 -1.14 0.38 14.81
CA LEU A 109 -0.47 0.27 13.52
C LEU A 109 -1.44 -0.08 12.38
N ASP A 110 -2.36 -1.03 12.59
CA ASP A 110 -3.36 -1.42 11.60
C ASP A 110 -4.22 -0.22 11.17
N GLU A 111 -4.70 0.56 12.15
CA GLU A 111 -5.49 1.76 11.89
C GLU A 111 -4.67 2.84 11.15
N GLU A 112 -3.42 3.07 11.57
CA GLU A 112 -2.54 4.04 10.93
C GLU A 112 -2.29 3.70 9.46
N VAL A 113 -1.88 2.46 9.17
CA VAL A 113 -1.63 1.99 7.81
C VAL A 113 -2.90 2.04 6.96
N TYR A 114 -4.03 1.55 7.49
CA TYR A 114 -5.31 1.59 6.78
C TYR A 114 -5.73 3.03 6.44
N SER A 115 -5.59 3.96 7.39
CA SER A 115 -5.94 5.36 7.19
C SER A 115 -5.04 6.05 6.15
N SER A 116 -3.74 5.74 6.15
CA SER A 116 -2.77 6.23 5.16
C SER A 116 -3.06 5.68 3.78
N LEU A 117 -3.35 4.38 3.66
CA LEU A 117 -3.74 3.76 2.39
C LEU A 117 -5.03 4.38 1.84
N LYS A 118 -6.06 4.56 2.67
CA LYS A 118 -7.28 5.26 2.25
C LYS A 118 -7.02 6.68 1.77
N THR A 119 -6.04 7.36 2.37
CA THR A 119 -5.67 8.71 1.97
C THR A 119 -4.90 8.70 0.65
N ALA A 120 -3.94 7.79 0.47
CA ALA A 120 -3.23 7.58 -0.78
C ALA A 120 -4.19 7.22 -1.93
N LEU A 121 -5.18 6.35 -1.68
CA LEU A 121 -6.18 5.95 -2.65
C LEU A 121 -7.14 7.08 -3.08
N LYS A 122 -7.27 8.15 -2.30
CA LYS A 122 -8.05 9.35 -2.67
C LYS A 122 -7.31 10.30 -3.61
N THR A 123 -5.99 10.13 -3.79
CA THR A 123 -5.20 10.92 -4.73
C THR A 123 -5.51 10.53 -6.18
N GLU A 124 -5.09 11.35 -7.15
CA GLU A 124 -5.24 11.02 -8.58
C GLU A 124 -4.60 9.68 -8.94
N LEU A 125 -3.38 9.42 -8.44
CA LEU A 125 -2.67 8.16 -8.66
C LEU A 125 -3.42 6.97 -8.04
N GLY A 126 -3.93 7.14 -6.82
CA GLY A 126 -4.77 6.14 -6.16
C GLY A 126 -6.07 5.84 -6.91
N GLN A 127 -6.73 6.87 -7.45
CA GLN A 127 -7.93 6.68 -8.28
C GLN A 127 -7.62 5.98 -9.60
N ARG A 128 -6.45 6.24 -10.20
CA ARG A 128 -5.97 5.49 -11.38
C ARG A 128 -5.79 4.00 -11.08
N LEU A 129 -5.29 3.65 -9.88
CA LEU A 129 -5.24 2.24 -9.46
C LEU A 129 -6.63 1.62 -9.40
N LYS A 130 -7.58 2.30 -8.74
CA LYS A 130 -8.97 1.82 -8.57
C LYS A 130 -9.80 1.79 -9.86
N THR A 131 -9.36 2.44 -10.93
CA THR A 131 -10.11 2.50 -12.18
C THR A 131 -10.13 1.12 -12.84
N GLY A 132 -11.29 0.46 -12.82
CA GLY A 132 -11.47 -0.89 -13.39
C GLY A 132 -10.88 -2.01 -12.54
N ARG A 133 -10.42 -1.73 -11.32
CA ARG A 133 -9.77 -2.70 -10.44
C ARG A 133 -10.35 -2.66 -9.03
N THR A 134 -10.22 -3.76 -8.30
CA THR A 134 -10.59 -3.83 -6.88
C THR A 134 -9.34 -3.79 -6.02
N VAL A 135 -9.41 -3.05 -4.90
CA VAL A 135 -8.33 -2.97 -3.93
C VAL A 135 -8.86 -3.45 -2.58
N TYR A 136 -8.13 -4.38 -1.98
CA TYR A 136 -8.38 -4.96 -0.68
C TYR A 136 -7.30 -4.55 0.30
N PHE A 137 -7.64 -4.58 1.59
CA PHE A 137 -6.70 -4.49 2.68
C PHE A 137 -6.98 -5.61 3.67
N GLN A 138 -5.92 -6.21 4.18
CA GLN A 138 -5.96 -7.36 5.06
C GLN A 138 -4.89 -7.21 6.13
N THR A 139 -5.12 -7.76 7.32
CA THR A 139 -4.10 -7.87 8.37
C THR A 139 -3.86 -9.33 8.75
N ASP A 140 -2.93 -9.59 9.68
CA ASP A 140 -2.71 -10.94 10.23
C ASP A 140 -3.95 -11.53 10.92
N VAL A 141 -4.88 -10.67 11.34
CA VAL A 141 -6.03 -11.04 12.18
C VAL A 141 -7.36 -10.86 11.44
N GLU A 142 -7.46 -9.88 10.56
CA GLU A 142 -8.69 -9.55 9.84
C GLU A 142 -8.67 -10.05 8.40
N GLU A 143 -9.81 -10.56 7.93
CA GLU A 143 -10.03 -10.95 6.54
C GLU A 143 -9.94 -9.73 5.59
N ALA A 144 -9.63 -10.02 4.32
CA ALA A 144 -9.49 -8.98 3.30
C ALA A 144 -10.77 -8.16 3.10
N LYS A 145 -10.66 -6.85 3.29
CA LYS A 145 -11.77 -5.90 3.18
C LYS A 145 -11.55 -4.95 2.00
N LYS A 146 -12.57 -4.80 1.17
CA LYS A 146 -12.53 -3.88 0.03
C LYS A 146 -12.46 -2.42 0.49
N ILE A 147 -11.59 -1.62 -0.14
CA ILE A 147 -11.41 -0.17 0.11
C ILE A 147 -11.89 0.67 -1.07
#